data_AF-A0A0D2A7M0-F1
#
_entry.id   AF-A0A0D2A7M0-F1
#
_cell.length_a   1.000
_cell.length_b   1.000
_cell.length_c   1.000
_cell.angle_alpha   90.00
_cell.angle_beta   90.00
_cell.angle_gamma   90.00
#
_symmetry.space_group_name_H-M   'P 1'
#
loop_
_entity.id
_entity.type
_entity.pdbx_description
1 polymer ?
#
loop_
_entity_poly.entity_id
_entity_poly.type
_entity_poly.pdbx_seq_one_letter_code
_entity_poly.pdbx_strand_id
1 'polypeptide(L)'
;MAATRSSTFWSRLPSSRAFYICINALQMMAGITTLSLCGSDISDFKDDTPRKAFTMTVSTLSIITSLSLMTEIFHSVATRLWLVLVFLWQWVLVFLWGTAAIVMSTAYLRGSTRTRMRVATVFVYFNLVVWALCSLVGTIGCCAVRRRDDNVQMRRTKDKKDRWWRRRGKKSKSQNQNQDQTDADADADAAKDDDSVETGDAQTFEMRPLPGRGSAST
;
A
#
# COMPACT_ATOMS: atom_id res chain seq x y z
N MET A 1 -9.13 -9.55 -44.82
CA MET A 1 -9.48 -10.06 -43.48
C MET A 1 -8.42 -9.58 -42.49
N ALA A 2 -8.73 -8.56 -41.70
CA ALA A 2 -7.82 -7.99 -40.71
C ALA A 2 -7.98 -8.72 -39.37
N ALA A 3 -6.98 -9.52 -38.99
CA ALA A 3 -6.92 -10.17 -37.69
C ALA A 3 -6.56 -9.12 -36.63
N THR A 4 -7.52 -8.75 -35.80
CA THR A 4 -7.34 -7.84 -34.66
C THR A 4 -6.47 -8.50 -33.58
N ARG A 5 -5.21 -8.07 -33.48
CA ARG A 5 -4.31 -8.37 -32.34
C ARG A 5 -4.85 -7.68 -31.08
N SER A 6 -5.73 -8.33 -30.33
CA SER A 6 -6.26 -7.85 -29.05
C SER A 6 -5.48 -8.36 -27.81
N SER A 7 -4.37 -9.08 -28.01
CA SER A 7 -3.69 -9.81 -26.92
C SER A 7 -2.66 -9.03 -26.09
N THR A 8 -2.37 -7.76 -26.40
CA THR A 8 -1.27 -7.00 -25.76
C THR A 8 -1.66 -6.08 -24.60
N PHE A 9 -2.95 -5.89 -24.33
CA PHE A 9 -3.38 -5.02 -23.21
C PHE A 9 -3.22 -5.71 -21.84
N TRP A 10 -3.50 -7.01 -21.77
CA TRP A 10 -3.47 -7.79 -20.53
C TRP A 10 -2.06 -8.04 -19.97
N SER A 11 -1.04 -8.07 -20.83
CA SER A 11 0.35 -8.31 -20.43
C SER A 11 1.02 -7.10 -19.78
N ARG A 12 0.37 -5.92 -19.74
CA ARG A 12 0.88 -4.71 -19.07
C ARG A 12 0.23 -4.43 -17.72
N LEU A 13 -0.81 -5.16 -17.34
CA LEU A 13 -1.41 -4.98 -16.01
C LEU A 13 -0.52 -5.70 -14.99
N PRO A 14 -0.04 -5.01 -13.94
CA PRO A 14 0.67 -5.69 -12.86
C PRO A 14 -0.26 -6.75 -12.28
N SER A 15 0.25 -7.97 -12.11
CA SER A 15 -0.52 -9.16 -11.70
C SER A 15 -1.37 -8.91 -10.45
N SER A 16 -0.93 -8.03 -9.55
CA SER A 16 -1.70 -7.57 -8.39
C SER A 16 -3.02 -6.89 -8.74
N ARG A 17 -3.06 -6.02 -9.77
CA ARG A 17 -4.30 -5.35 -10.20
C ARG A 17 -5.31 -6.34 -10.79
N ALA A 18 -4.86 -7.29 -11.60
CA ALA A 18 -5.73 -8.32 -12.15
C ALA A 18 -6.36 -9.17 -11.04
N PHE A 19 -5.57 -9.56 -10.05
CA PHE A 19 -6.05 -10.28 -8.88
C PHE A 19 -7.12 -9.49 -8.08
N TYR A 20 -6.90 -8.19 -7.86
CA TYR A 20 -7.90 -7.31 -7.23
C TYR A 20 -9.22 -7.23 -8.00
N ILE A 21 -9.15 -7.12 -9.34
CA ILE A 21 -10.34 -7.09 -10.19
C ILE A 21 -11.10 -8.43 -10.10
N CYS A 22 -10.39 -9.55 -10.16
CA CYS A 22 -11.00 -10.87 -10.01
C CYS A 22 -11.72 -11.04 -8.67
N ILE A 23 -11.11 -10.58 -7.57
CA ILE A 23 -11.71 -10.63 -6.24
C ILE A 23 -12.97 -9.75 -6.16
N ASN A 24 -12.92 -8.53 -6.69
CA ASN A 24 -14.10 -7.67 -6.73
C ASN A 24 -15.22 -8.29 -7.56
N ALA A 25 -14.89 -8.86 -8.72
CA ALA A 25 -15.88 -9.54 -9.56
C ALA A 25 -16.53 -10.72 -8.81
N LEU A 26 -15.74 -11.51 -8.08
CA LEU A 26 -16.26 -12.58 -7.22
C LEU A 26 -17.19 -12.06 -6.10
N GLN A 27 -16.83 -10.93 -5.48
CA GLN A 27 -17.65 -10.28 -4.46
C GLN A 27 -18.97 -9.76 -5.02
N MET A 28 -18.93 -9.14 -6.21
CA MET A 28 -20.12 -8.67 -6.92
C MET A 28 -21.04 -9.84 -7.28
N MET A 29 -20.48 -10.92 -7.83
CA MET A 29 -21.23 -12.14 -8.16
C MET A 29 -21.87 -12.75 -6.91
N ALA A 30 -21.16 -12.81 -5.78
CA ALA A 30 -21.71 -13.28 -4.51
C ALA A 30 -22.92 -12.46 -4.06
N GLY A 31 -22.78 -11.14 -4.11
CA GLY A 31 -23.84 -10.20 -3.76
C GLY A 31 -25.07 -10.38 -4.65
N ILE A 32 -24.87 -10.47 -5.97
CA ILE A 32 -25.95 -10.69 -6.95
C ILE A 32 -26.64 -12.03 -6.72
N THR A 33 -25.88 -13.13 -6.57
CA THR A 33 -26.45 -14.46 -6.33
C THR A 33 -27.27 -14.49 -5.04
N THR A 34 -26.76 -13.89 -3.97
CA THR A 34 -27.44 -13.87 -2.66
C THR A 34 -28.68 -13.00 -2.71
N LEU A 35 -28.60 -11.82 -3.35
CA LEU A 35 -29.75 -10.95 -3.56
C LEU A 35 -30.82 -11.63 -4.43
N SER A 36 -30.42 -12.36 -5.47
CA SER A 36 -31.33 -13.12 -6.34
C SER A 36 -32.04 -14.24 -5.58
N LEU A 37 -31.34 -14.97 -4.70
CA LEU A 37 -31.94 -16.00 -3.85
C LEU A 37 -32.94 -15.40 -2.86
N CYS A 38 -32.56 -14.34 -2.16
CA CYS A 38 -33.47 -13.66 -1.23
C CYS A 38 -34.66 -13.02 -1.96
N GLY A 39 -34.45 -12.50 -3.16
CA GLY A 39 -35.49 -11.88 -3.99
C GLY A 39 -36.50 -12.91 -4.50
N SER A 40 -36.04 -14.09 -4.90
CA SER A 40 -36.93 -15.19 -5.28
C SER A 40 -37.78 -15.69 -4.11
N ASP A 41 -37.30 -15.57 -2.88
CA ASP A 41 -38.01 -16.00 -1.67
C ASP A 41 -38.94 -14.92 -1.10
N ILE A 42 -38.94 -13.69 -1.64
CA ILE A 42 -39.83 -12.61 -1.20
C ILE A 42 -41.27 -12.86 -1.64
N SER A 43 -41.49 -13.58 -2.74
CA SER A 43 -42.84 -13.92 -3.21
C SER A 43 -43.56 -14.89 -2.28
N ASP A 44 -42.83 -15.65 -1.47
CA ASP A 44 -43.36 -16.56 -0.46
C ASP A 44 -43.37 -15.83 0.91
N PHE A 45 -44.46 -15.12 1.20
CA PHE A 45 -44.69 -14.24 2.37
C PHE A 45 -44.65 -14.89 3.77
N LYS A 46 -43.95 -16.01 3.98
CA LYS A 46 -43.85 -16.67 5.28
C LYS A 46 -42.77 -16.05 6.18
N ASP A 47 -43.22 -15.43 7.28
CA ASP A 47 -42.66 -15.07 8.61
C ASP A 47 -41.15 -14.82 8.86
N ASP A 48 -40.22 -14.99 7.92
CA ASP A 48 -38.77 -14.75 8.13
C ASP A 48 -38.29 -13.38 7.60
N THR A 49 -39.14 -12.37 7.63
CA THR A 49 -38.88 -11.02 7.13
C THR A 49 -37.59 -10.37 7.63
N PRO A 50 -37.23 -10.37 8.94
CA PRO A 50 -36.05 -9.66 9.41
C PRO A 50 -34.73 -10.30 8.95
N ARG A 51 -34.68 -11.63 8.82
CA ARG A 51 -33.48 -12.35 8.36
C ARG A 51 -33.24 -12.11 6.87
N LYS A 52 -34.31 -12.14 6.07
CA LYS A 52 -34.29 -11.83 4.64
C LYS A 52 -33.84 -10.38 4.41
N ALA A 53 -34.43 -9.42 5.14
CA ALA A 53 -34.06 -8.02 5.06
C ALA A 53 -32.58 -7.78 5.39
N PHE A 54 -32.08 -8.35 6.49
CA PHE A 54 -30.66 -8.26 6.85
C PHE A 54 -29.74 -8.77 5.73
N THR A 55 -30.05 -9.94 5.18
CA THR A 55 -29.21 -10.57 4.15
C THR A 55 -29.25 -9.80 2.83
N MET A 56 -30.41 -9.22 2.48
CA MET A 56 -30.53 -8.29 1.36
C MET A 56 -29.68 -7.04 1.57
N THR A 57 -29.74 -6.40 2.74
CA THR A 57 -28.92 -5.22 3.05
C THR A 57 -27.43 -5.53 2.93
N VAL A 58 -26.96 -6.66 3.49
CA VAL A 58 -25.57 -7.11 3.38
C VAL A 58 -25.18 -7.33 1.92
N SER A 59 -26.04 -7.96 1.12
CA SER A 59 -25.80 -8.20 -0.30
C SER A 59 -25.69 -6.90 -1.10
N THR A 60 -26.59 -5.95 -0.85
CA THR A 60 -26.59 -4.63 -1.51
C THR A 60 -25.35 -3.83 -1.12
N LEU A 61 -24.97 -3.80 0.16
CA LEU A 61 -23.73 -3.17 0.61
C LEU A 61 -22.50 -3.79 -0.06
N SER A 62 -22.50 -5.11 -0.27
CA SER A 62 -21.43 -5.81 -0.99
C SER A 62 -21.32 -5.36 -2.45
N ILE A 63 -22.45 -5.23 -3.16
CA ILE A 63 -22.48 -4.74 -4.55
C ILE A 63 -21.99 -3.30 -4.63
N ILE A 64 -22.53 -2.42 -3.78
CA ILE A 64 -22.12 -1.01 -3.72
C ILE A 64 -20.61 -0.92 -3.46
N THR A 65 -20.10 -1.68 -2.49
CA THR A 65 -18.67 -1.69 -2.18
C THR A 65 -17.85 -2.16 -3.37
N SER A 66 -18.26 -3.23 -4.05
CA SER A 66 -17.56 -3.71 -5.24
C SER A 66 -17.52 -2.64 -6.34
N LEU A 67 -18.61 -1.89 -6.54
CA LEU A 67 -18.65 -0.80 -7.51
C LEU A 67 -17.77 0.37 -7.08
N SER A 68 -17.76 0.75 -5.81
CA SER A 68 -16.87 1.78 -5.27
C SER A 68 -15.40 1.43 -5.48
N LEU A 69 -15.02 0.17 -5.21
CA LEU A 69 -13.65 -0.30 -5.43
C LEU A 69 -13.29 -0.39 -6.92
N MET A 70 -14.26 -0.72 -7.79
CA MET A 70 -14.05 -0.69 -9.23
C MET A 70 -13.80 0.74 -9.72
N THR A 71 -14.59 1.72 -9.25
CA THR A 71 -14.41 3.14 -9.56
C THR A 71 -13.07 3.67 -9.06
N GLU A 72 -12.59 3.22 -7.90
CA GLU A 72 -11.28 3.59 -7.37
C GLU A 72 -10.13 3.13 -8.27
N ILE A 73 -10.23 1.95 -8.89
CA ILE A 73 -9.22 1.47 -9.84
C ILE A 73 -9.08 2.42 -11.04
N PHE A 74 -10.18 3.08 -11.43
CA PHE A 74 -10.17 4.06 -12.52
C PHE A 74 -9.71 5.45 -12.06
N HIS A 75 -10.04 5.88 -10.83
CA HIS A 75 -9.64 7.16 -10.28
C HIS A 75 -8.37 7.01 -9.41
N SER A 76 -7.20 7.04 -10.06
CA SER A 76 -5.86 6.82 -9.49
C SER A 76 -5.38 7.84 -8.43
N VAL A 77 -6.27 8.47 -7.65
CA VAL A 77 -5.91 9.35 -6.52
C VAL A 77 -6.09 8.57 -5.21
N ALA A 78 -5.43 7.42 -5.11
CA ALA A 78 -5.47 6.59 -3.91
C ALA A 78 -4.62 7.23 -2.80
N THR A 79 -5.26 7.96 -1.90
CA THR A 79 -4.60 8.44 -0.68
C THR A 79 -4.36 7.27 0.27
N ARG A 80 -3.24 7.28 1.01
CA ARG A 80 -2.87 6.19 1.94
C ARG A 80 -3.95 5.91 2.99
N LEU A 81 -4.67 6.95 3.43
CA LEU A 81 -5.78 6.83 4.38
C LEU A 81 -6.97 6.08 3.78
N TRP A 82 -7.26 6.31 2.50
CA TRP A 82 -8.35 5.64 1.81
C TRP A 82 -8.13 4.13 1.73
N LEU A 83 -6.91 3.67 1.42
CA LEU A 83 -6.57 2.25 1.41
C LEU A 83 -6.80 1.58 2.77
N VAL A 84 -6.47 2.27 3.87
CA VAL A 84 -6.71 1.76 5.24
C VAL A 84 -8.20 1.70 5.54
N LEU A 85 -8.97 2.72 5.12
CA LEU A 85 -10.42 2.76 5.30
C LEU A 85 -11.11 1.63 4.53
N VAL A 86 -10.75 1.43 3.25
CA VAL A 86 -11.24 0.33 2.41
C VAL A 86 -10.91 -1.02 3.03
N PHE A 87 -9.69 -1.16 3.55
CA PHE A 87 -9.26 -2.40 4.18
C PHE A 87 -10.05 -2.69 5.47
N LEU A 88 -10.23 -1.69 6.34
CA LEU A 88 -11.08 -1.81 7.54
C LEU A 88 -12.53 -2.14 7.16
N TRP A 89 -13.05 -1.50 6.11
CA TRP A 89 -14.39 -1.75 5.58
C TRP A 89 -14.55 -3.17 5.04
N GLN A 90 -13.53 -3.73 4.36
CA GLN A 90 -13.54 -5.13 3.93
C GLN A 90 -13.68 -6.09 5.12
N TRP A 91 -13.02 -5.82 6.26
CA TRP A 91 -13.20 -6.64 7.46
C TRP A 91 -14.63 -6.58 8.00
N VAL A 92 -15.23 -5.40 8.04
CA VAL A 92 -16.64 -5.25 8.44
C VAL A 92 -17.55 -6.10 7.55
N LEU A 93 -17.31 -6.08 6.23
CA LEU A 93 -18.03 -6.92 5.28
C LEU A 93 -17.78 -8.41 5.51
N VAL A 94 -16.56 -8.85 5.82
CA VAL A 94 -16.27 -10.27 6.14
C VAL A 94 -17.10 -10.71 7.35
N PHE A 95 -17.16 -9.90 8.41
CA PHE A 95 -17.97 -10.21 9.59
C PHE A 95 -19.47 -10.20 9.30
N LEU A 96 -19.95 -9.23 8.51
CA LEU A 96 -21.36 -9.18 8.06
C LEU A 96 -21.73 -10.40 7.24
N TRP A 97 -20.90 -10.78 6.27
CA TRP A 97 -21.08 -11.96 5.45
C TRP A 97 -21.00 -13.25 6.27
N GLY A 98 -20.08 -13.34 7.23
CA GLY A 98 -19.99 -14.50 8.12
C GLY A 98 -21.27 -14.66 8.94
N THR A 99 -21.80 -13.55 9.45
CA THR A 99 -23.07 -13.53 10.20
C THR A 99 -24.24 -13.92 9.29
N ALA A 100 -24.33 -13.34 8.09
CA ALA A 100 -25.36 -13.68 7.10
C ALA A 100 -25.29 -15.16 6.68
N ALA A 101 -24.08 -15.71 6.51
CA ALA A 101 -23.86 -17.10 6.17
C ALA A 101 -24.28 -18.05 7.31
N ILE A 102 -24.03 -17.70 8.57
CA ILE A 102 -24.52 -18.47 9.74
C ILE A 102 -26.05 -18.45 9.78
N VAL A 103 -26.66 -17.27 9.63
CA VAL A 103 -28.12 -17.11 9.62
C VAL A 103 -28.75 -17.92 8.48
N MET A 104 -28.19 -17.83 7.27
CA MET A 104 -28.61 -18.65 6.12
C MET A 104 -28.41 -20.14 6.38
N SER A 105 -27.25 -20.56 6.86
CA SER A 105 -26.91 -21.95 7.12
C SER A 105 -27.91 -22.60 8.09
N THR A 106 -28.26 -21.92 9.18
CA THR A 106 -29.25 -22.43 10.14
C THR A 106 -30.66 -22.55 9.55
N ALA A 107 -31.04 -21.68 8.61
CA ALA A 107 -32.34 -21.74 7.94
C ALA A 107 -32.39 -22.85 6.87
N TYR A 108 -31.39 -22.93 5.99
CA TYR A 108 -31.41 -23.82 4.83
C TYR A 108 -30.94 -25.24 5.11
N LEU A 109 -29.97 -25.45 6.02
CA LEU A 109 -29.48 -26.80 6.34
C LEU A 109 -30.44 -27.57 7.25
N ARG A 110 -31.18 -26.85 8.11
CA ARG A 110 -32.00 -27.48 9.15
C ARG A 110 -33.45 -27.73 8.71
N GLY A 111 -33.96 -26.97 7.72
CA GLY A 111 -35.38 -27.02 7.32
C GLY A 111 -35.68 -27.28 5.84
N SER A 112 -34.71 -27.16 4.92
CA SER A 112 -35.00 -27.22 3.48
C SER A 112 -34.57 -28.55 2.83
N THR A 113 -35.52 -29.22 2.19
CA THR A 113 -35.32 -30.40 1.33
C THR A 113 -34.87 -30.05 -0.09
N ARG A 114 -34.83 -28.75 -0.47
CA ARG A 114 -34.37 -28.32 -1.80
C ARG A 114 -32.84 -28.33 -1.88
N THR A 115 -32.31 -29.35 -2.55
CA THR A 115 -30.87 -29.50 -2.86
C THR A 115 -30.25 -28.27 -3.54
N ARG A 116 -31.02 -27.55 -4.36
CA ARG A 116 -30.55 -26.33 -5.06
C ARG A 116 -30.14 -25.20 -4.11
N MET A 117 -30.86 -25.01 -3.00
CA MET A 117 -30.53 -23.97 -2.01
C MET A 117 -29.26 -24.32 -1.24
N ARG A 118 -29.05 -25.60 -0.92
CA ARG A 118 -27.83 -26.07 -0.23
C ARG A 118 -26.57 -25.79 -1.04
N VAL A 119 -26.60 -26.07 -2.36
CA VAL A 119 -25.46 -25.81 -3.25
C VAL A 119 -25.12 -24.32 -3.28
N ALA A 120 -26.13 -23.45 -3.33
CA ALA A 120 -25.91 -22.01 -3.31
C ALA A 120 -25.33 -21.53 -1.97
N THR A 121 -25.80 -22.05 -0.83
CA THR A 121 -25.24 -21.73 0.49
C THR A 121 -23.78 -22.18 0.60
N VAL A 122 -23.44 -23.36 0.10
CA VAL A 122 -22.05 -23.87 0.09
C VAL A 122 -21.17 -23.01 -0.82
N PHE A 123 -21.67 -22.59 -1.98
CA PHE A 123 -20.95 -21.67 -2.87
C PHE A 123 -20.66 -20.32 -2.20
N VAL A 124 -21.64 -19.75 -1.50
CA VAL A 124 -21.46 -18.53 -0.70
C VAL A 124 -20.40 -18.73 0.38
N TYR A 125 -20.42 -19.86 1.08
CA TYR A 125 -19.43 -20.16 2.12
C TYR A 125 -18.02 -20.32 1.54
N PHE A 126 -17.88 -21.03 0.43
CA PHE A 126 -16.61 -21.19 -0.25
C PHE A 126 -16.06 -19.85 -0.74
N ASN A 127 -16.93 -19.00 -1.31
CA ASN A 127 -16.57 -17.66 -1.72
C ASN A 127 -16.07 -16.83 -0.52
N LEU A 128 -16.76 -16.92 0.62
CA LEU A 128 -16.35 -16.24 1.85
C LEU A 128 -14.97 -16.70 2.34
N VAL A 129 -14.68 -18.00 2.31
CA VAL A 129 -13.37 -18.56 2.67
C VAL A 129 -12.28 -18.07 1.72
N VAL A 130 -12.52 -18.16 0.41
CA VAL A 130 -11.58 -17.66 -0.61
C VAL A 130 -11.32 -16.18 -0.40
N TRP A 131 -12.37 -15.41 -0.12
CA TRP A 131 -12.29 -13.97 0.11
C TRP A 131 -11.50 -13.63 1.38
N ALA A 132 -11.73 -14.35 2.47
CA ALA A 132 -10.98 -14.21 3.72
C ALA A 132 -9.49 -14.53 3.54
N LEU A 133 -9.16 -15.62 2.82
CA LEU A 133 -7.78 -15.98 2.50
C LEU A 133 -7.11 -14.91 1.63
N CYS A 134 -7.82 -14.37 0.64
CA CYS A 134 -7.32 -13.29 -0.20
C CYS A 134 -7.02 -12.02 0.60
N SER A 135 -7.94 -11.64 1.50
CA SER A 135 -7.75 -10.50 2.41
C SER A 135 -6.54 -10.73 3.32
N LEU A 136 -6.39 -11.94 3.88
CA LEU A 136 -5.25 -12.32 4.71
C LEU A 136 -3.92 -12.19 3.95
N VAL A 137 -3.85 -12.71 2.72
CA VAL A 137 -2.66 -12.62 1.87
C VAL A 137 -2.33 -11.16 1.54
N GLY A 138 -3.34 -10.34 1.23
CA GLY A 138 -3.16 -8.90 1.02
C GLY A 138 -2.59 -8.19 2.26
N THR A 139 -3.10 -8.55 3.43
CA THR A 139 -2.63 -8.03 4.73
C THR A 139 -1.17 -8.40 4.99
N ILE A 140 -0.84 -9.68 4.82
CA ILE A 140 0.52 -10.21 5.02
C ILE A 140 1.48 -9.54 4.03
N GLY A 141 1.07 -9.37 2.77
CA GLY A 141 1.84 -8.65 1.75
C GLY A 141 2.15 -7.22 2.17
N CYS A 142 1.16 -6.47 2.64
CA CYS A 142 1.35 -5.11 3.15
C CYS A 142 2.29 -5.06 4.36
N CYS A 143 2.13 -5.98 5.33
CA CYS A 143 3.01 -6.06 6.49
C CYS A 143 4.45 -6.46 6.11
N ALA A 144 4.63 -7.35 5.14
CA ALA A 144 5.94 -7.80 4.68
C ALA A 144 6.70 -6.71 3.89
N VAL A 145 6.00 -5.93 3.05
CA VAL A 145 6.60 -4.77 2.35
C VAL A 145 7.07 -3.74 3.37
N ARG A 146 6.26 -3.43 4.39
CA ARG A 146 6.62 -2.48 5.45
C ARG A 146 7.87 -2.92 6.21
N ARG A 147 7.99 -4.22 6.53
CA ARG A 147 9.21 -4.79 7.14
C ARG A 147 10.43 -4.71 6.22
N ARG A 148 10.27 -4.82 4.90
CA ARG A 148 11.39 -4.64 3.96
C ARG A 148 11.87 -3.19 3.93
N ASP A 149 10.95 -2.23 3.88
CA ASP A 149 11.30 -0.81 3.89
C ASP A 149 12.00 -0.38 5.19
N ASP A 150 11.53 -0.88 6.34
CA ASP A 150 12.15 -0.61 7.64
C ASP A 150 13.57 -1.19 7.71
N ASN A 151 13.77 -2.41 7.20
CA ASN A 151 15.10 -3.04 7.12
C ASN A 151 16.05 -2.28 6.18
N VAL A 152 15.55 -1.78 5.05
CA VAL A 152 16.34 -0.98 4.12
C VAL A 152 16.70 0.37 4.74
N GLN A 153 15.78 1.02 5.46
CA GLN A 153 16.10 2.23 6.22
C GLN A 153 17.16 1.98 7.29
N MET A 154 17.03 0.91 8.08
CA MET A 154 18.04 0.57 9.10
C MET A 154 19.42 0.30 8.51
N ARG A 155 19.51 -0.34 7.33
CA ARG A 155 20.79 -0.52 6.63
C ARG A 155 21.38 0.83 6.20
N ARG A 156 20.56 1.74 5.65
CA ARG A 156 21.01 3.08 5.24
C ARG A 156 21.49 3.92 6.44
N THR A 157 20.88 3.80 7.61
CA THR A 157 21.33 4.53 8.82
C THR A 157 22.61 3.94 9.39
N LYS A 158 22.75 2.60 9.42
CA LYS A 158 24.03 1.94 9.77
C LYS A 158 25.17 2.37 8.85
N ASP A 159 24.98 2.34 7.53
CA ASP A 159 25.99 2.76 6.56
C ASP A 159 26.41 4.24 6.71
N LYS A 160 25.48 5.12 7.11
CA LYS A 160 25.81 6.51 7.42
C LYS A 160 26.63 6.62 8.70
N LYS A 161 26.27 5.88 9.75
CA LYS A 161 27.00 5.85 11.02
C LYS A 161 28.42 5.31 10.83
N ASP A 162 28.59 4.23 10.08
CA ASP A 162 29.89 3.62 9.81
C ASP A 162 30.81 4.53 8.96
N ARG A 163 30.22 5.24 7.97
CA ARG A 163 30.96 6.26 7.21
C ARG A 163 31.40 7.44 8.07
N TRP A 164 30.56 7.85 9.02
CA TRP A 164 30.89 8.95 9.93
C TRP A 164 32.04 8.57 10.88
N TRP A 165 32.02 7.37 11.46
CA TRP A 165 33.12 6.87 12.30
C TRP A 165 34.45 6.76 11.55
N ARG A 166 34.43 6.26 10.30
CA ARG A 166 35.63 6.22 9.45
C ARG A 166 36.22 7.60 9.15
N ARG A 167 35.39 8.65 9.00
CA ARG A 167 35.89 10.02 8.80
C ARG A 167 36.54 10.61 10.05
N ARG A 168 35.98 10.36 11.25
CA ARG A 168 36.59 10.83 12.51
C ARG A 168 37.93 10.15 12.80
N GLY A 169 38.03 8.84 12.59
CA GLY A 169 39.28 8.11 12.81
C GLY A 169 40.44 8.62 11.93
N LYS A 170 40.17 9.00 10.67
CA LYS A 170 41.20 9.58 9.79
C LYS A 170 41.66 10.97 10.22
N LYS A 171 40.75 11.85 10.66
CA LYS A 171 41.13 13.18 11.17
C LYS A 171 42.04 13.11 12.39
N SER A 172 41.78 12.17 13.32
CA SER A 172 42.61 11.99 14.51
C SER A 172 44.03 11.53 14.18
N LYS A 173 44.22 10.72 13.13
CA LYS A 173 45.55 10.29 12.69
C LYS A 173 46.34 11.38 11.98
N SER A 174 45.69 12.17 11.11
CA SER A 174 46.38 13.28 10.43
C SER A 174 46.79 14.39 11.39
N GLN A 175 46.03 14.64 12.46
CA GLN A 175 46.38 15.66 13.45
C GLN A 175 47.59 15.24 14.31
N ASN A 176 47.74 13.96 14.61
CA ASN A 176 48.90 13.45 15.35
C ASN A 176 50.18 13.45 14.49
N GLN A 177 50.07 13.21 13.19
CA GLN A 177 51.23 13.23 12.27
C GLN A 177 51.80 14.63 12.04
N ASN A 178 50.97 15.68 12.04
CA ASN A 178 51.49 17.04 11.93
C ASN A 178 52.19 17.51 13.21
N GLN A 179 51.81 16.97 14.38
CA GLN A 179 52.39 17.40 15.66
C GLN A 179 53.81 16.85 15.86
N ASP A 180 54.07 15.59 15.49
CA ASP A 180 55.43 15.02 15.47
C ASP A 180 56.36 15.72 14.46
N GLN A 181 55.81 16.41 13.46
CA GLN A 181 56.60 17.14 12.47
C GLN A 181 56.86 18.60 12.87
N THR A 182 56.07 19.17 13.79
CA THR A 182 56.31 20.54 14.29
C THR A 182 57.40 20.59 15.37
N ASP A 183 57.60 19.48 16.10
CA ASP A 183 58.66 19.37 17.10
C ASP A 183 60.06 19.10 16.49
N ALA A 184 60.12 18.69 15.22
CA ALA A 184 61.39 18.49 14.51
C ALA A 184 61.95 19.77 13.89
N ASP A 185 61.11 20.80 13.68
CA ASP A 185 61.50 22.05 13.03
C ASP A 185 61.67 23.23 14.03
N ALA A 186 61.37 23.00 15.32
CA ALA A 186 61.45 24.05 16.36
C ALA A 186 62.88 24.42 16.82
N ASP A 187 63.92 23.75 16.30
CA ASP A 187 65.33 24.09 16.59
C ASP A 187 66.04 24.84 15.44
N ALA A 188 65.36 25.18 14.34
CA ALA A 188 66.02 25.76 13.16
C ALA A 188 65.86 27.28 12.96
N ASP A 189 64.86 27.94 13.54
CA ASP A 189 64.47 29.31 13.12
C ASP A 189 64.63 30.39 14.20
N ALA A 190 65.67 30.30 15.03
CA ALA A 190 66.13 31.41 15.87
C ALA A 190 67.13 32.33 15.14
N ALA A 191 66.83 32.75 13.91
CA ALA A 191 67.51 33.87 13.25
C ALA A 191 66.79 34.28 11.96
N LYS A 192 65.85 35.23 12.04
CA LYS A 192 65.83 36.39 11.14
C LYS A 192 64.75 37.39 11.52
N ASP A 193 65.26 38.57 11.84
CA ASP A 193 64.56 39.83 11.92
C ASP A 193 63.94 40.25 10.58
N ASP A 194 62.86 41.01 10.77
CA ASP A 194 62.48 42.23 10.06
C ASP A 194 62.02 42.23 8.60
N ASP A 195 61.05 43.13 8.45
CA ASP A 195 60.55 43.83 7.27
C ASP A 195 59.57 43.10 6.36
N SER A 196 58.38 43.72 6.26
CA SER A 196 57.72 44.17 5.01
C SER A 196 56.21 43.86 5.03
N VAL A 197 55.38 44.89 5.23
CA VAL A 197 54.66 45.64 4.17
C VAL A 197 53.31 45.01 3.81
N GLU A 198 52.28 45.66 4.35
CA GLU A 198 51.03 46.08 3.71
C GLU A 198 50.75 45.60 2.28
N THR A 199 49.63 44.89 2.09
CA THR A 199 48.68 45.17 0.99
C THR A 199 47.41 44.36 1.21
N GLY A 200 46.30 45.07 1.39
CA GLY A 200 44.97 44.50 1.33
C GLY A 200 44.56 44.26 -0.12
N ASP A 201 43.80 43.20 -0.35
CA ASP A 201 43.03 43.05 -1.57
C ASP A 201 41.61 42.59 -1.25
N ALA A 202 40.68 43.43 -1.66
CA ALA A 202 39.25 43.22 -1.65
C ALA A 202 38.89 42.10 -2.63
N GLN A 203 38.28 41.01 -2.13
CA GLN A 203 37.65 40.03 -3.00
C GLN A 203 36.17 40.34 -3.21
N THR A 204 35.95 40.88 -4.40
CA THR A 204 34.76 40.94 -5.24
C THR A 204 33.70 39.88 -4.93
N PHE A 205 32.53 40.37 -4.51
CA PHE A 205 31.31 39.60 -4.29
C PHE A 205 30.61 39.33 -5.65
N GLU A 206 30.78 38.13 -6.20
CA GLU A 206 30.03 37.69 -7.40
C GLU A 206 28.57 37.38 -7.03
N MET A 207 27.63 38.24 -7.45
CA MET A 207 26.20 37.97 -7.40
C MET A 207 25.81 37.02 -8.53
N ARG A 208 25.41 35.79 -8.17
CA ARG A 208 24.76 34.85 -9.11
C ARG A 208 23.30 35.25 -9.37
N PRO A 209 22.84 35.30 -10.63
CA PRO A 209 21.44 35.52 -10.95
C PRO A 209 20.59 34.29 -10.61
N LEU A 210 19.40 34.55 -10.05
CA LEU A 210 18.38 33.55 -9.75
C LEU A 210 17.69 33.05 -11.04
N PRO A 211 17.42 31.74 -11.17
CA PRO A 211 16.67 31.21 -12.31
C PRO A 211 15.20 31.63 -12.27
N GLY A 212 14.74 32.18 -13.39
CA GLY A 212 13.38 32.66 -13.62
C GLY A 212 12.32 31.58 -13.43
N ARG A 213 11.28 31.93 -12.68
CA ARG A 213 10.09 31.14 -12.42
C ARG A 213 9.17 31.24 -13.64
N GLY A 214 9.20 30.23 -14.50
CA GLY A 214 8.28 30.10 -15.63
C GLY A 214 6.84 29.90 -15.15
N SER A 215 5.99 30.86 -15.46
CA SER A 215 4.53 30.77 -15.36
C SER A 215 4.02 29.74 -16.36
N ALA A 216 3.38 28.67 -15.87
CA ALA A 216 2.57 27.78 -16.71
C ALA A 216 1.11 28.19 -16.54
N SER A 217 0.60 28.90 -17.55
CA SER A 217 -0.83 29.07 -17.82
C SER A 217 -1.29 27.92 -18.72
N THR A 218 -2.23 27.10 -18.26
CA THR A 218 -3.34 26.50 -19.02
C THR A 218 -4.10 25.52 -18.13
#